data_AF-A0A4Y8YB14-F1
#
_entry.id   AF-A0A4Y8YB14-F1
#
_cell.length_a   1.000
_cell.length_b   1.000
_cell.length_c   1.000
_cell.angle_alpha   90.00
_cell.angle_beta   90.00
_cell.angle_gamma   90.00
#
_symmetry.space_group_name_H-M   'P 1'
#
loop_
_entity.id
_entity.type
_entity.pdbx_description
1 polymer ?
#
loop_
_entity_poly.entity_id
_entity_poly.type
_entity_poly.pdbx_seq_one_letter_code
_entity_poly.pdbx_strand_id
1 'polypeptide(L)'
;MPIISGVAVAGAITGMVPAFDGLLVQISAPAGTDPGTAPPGGPVVGWAVVDDPDAVGGARLDPVFLAAGRAVTPDQYRAAYGPQFDVQVGRAR
;
A
#
# COMPACT_ATOMS: atom_id res chain seq x y z
N MET A 1 -8.12 -22.25 28.69
CA MET A 1 -7.24 -21.16 28.21
C MET A 1 -8.08 -20.28 27.30
N PRO A 2 -8.33 -19.00 27.60
CA PRO A 2 -9.07 -18.17 26.66
C PRO A 2 -8.15 -17.82 25.49
N ILE A 3 -8.60 -18.16 24.28
CA ILE A 3 -8.01 -17.66 23.04
C ILE A 3 -8.46 -16.21 22.98
N ILE A 4 -7.52 -15.27 23.11
CA ILE A 4 -7.78 -13.88 22.77
C ILE A 4 -7.85 -13.86 21.24
N SER A 5 -9.03 -14.13 20.69
CA SER A 5 -9.36 -13.71 19.33
C SER A 5 -9.46 -12.20 19.38
N GLY A 6 -8.31 -11.53 19.23
CA GLY A 6 -8.29 -10.14 18.83
C GLY A 6 -9.10 -10.07 17.54
N VAL A 7 -10.15 -9.26 17.54
CA VAL A 7 -10.93 -8.97 16.33
C VAL A 7 -9.92 -8.49 15.30
N ALA A 8 -9.66 -9.31 14.29
CA ALA A 8 -8.85 -8.89 13.17
C ALA A 8 -9.63 -7.77 12.48
N VAL A 9 -9.13 -6.54 12.62
CA VAL A 9 -9.73 -5.39 11.98
C VAL A 9 -9.30 -5.48 10.53
N ALA A 10 -10.25 -5.63 9.60
CA ALA A 10 -9.94 -5.60 8.17
C ALA A 10 -9.08 -4.36 7.85
N GLY A 11 -7.97 -4.57 7.14
CA GLY A 11 -6.95 -3.54 6.93
C GLY A 11 -5.82 -3.51 7.96
N ALA A 12 -5.79 -4.43 8.93
CA ALA A 12 -4.68 -4.57 9.87
C ALA A 12 -3.45 -5.17 9.19
N ILE A 13 -2.28 -4.56 9.40
CA ILE A 13 -1.00 -5.12 8.97
C ILE A 13 -0.65 -6.28 9.91
N THR A 14 -0.59 -7.49 9.36
CA THR A 14 -0.29 -8.74 10.10
C THR A 14 1.15 -9.21 9.90
N GLY A 15 1.88 -8.63 8.94
CA GLY A 15 3.27 -8.98 8.67
C GLY A 15 3.96 -7.99 7.73
N MET A 16 5.29 -8.11 7.66
CA MET A 16 6.15 -7.30 6.79
C MET A 16 7.16 -8.21 6.08
N VAL A 17 7.30 -8.04 4.76
CA VAL A 17 8.27 -8.77 3.92
C VAL A 17 9.21 -7.75 3.27
N PRO A 18 10.55 -7.97 3.29
CA PRO A 18 11.47 -7.06 2.61
C PRO A 18 11.22 -7.05 1.10
N ALA A 19 11.37 -5.87 0.48
CA ALA A 19 11.33 -5.74 -0.97
C ALA A 19 12.69 -6.08 -1.58
N PHE A 20 12.69 -6.57 -2.82
CA PHE A 20 13.91 -6.68 -3.62
C PHE A 20 14.27 -5.31 -4.19
N ASP A 21 15.57 -5.07 -4.38
CA ASP A 21 16.05 -3.83 -4.96
C ASP A 21 15.52 -3.60 -6.38
N GLY A 22 15.40 -2.31 -6.73
CA GLY A 22 14.98 -1.88 -8.06
C GLY A 22 13.47 -1.95 -8.32
N LEU A 23 12.64 -1.95 -7.27
CA LEU A 23 11.19 -1.81 -7.37
C LEU A 23 10.76 -0.35 -7.12
N LEU A 24 9.81 0.13 -7.94
CA LEU A 24 9.27 1.48 -7.87
C LEU A 24 7.74 1.43 -7.94
N VAL A 25 7.08 2.25 -7.14
CA VAL A 25 5.65 2.51 -7.28
C VAL A 25 5.41 3.64 -8.27
N GLN A 26 4.50 3.41 -9.20
CA GLN A 26 3.90 4.41 -10.07
C GLN A 26 2.49 4.70 -9.55
N ILE A 27 2.17 5.99 -9.45
CA ILE A 27 0.85 6.45 -9.02
C ILE A 27 0.19 7.08 -10.22
N SER A 28 -1.03 6.65 -10.50
CA SER A 28 -1.85 7.22 -11.56
C SER A 28 -3.22 7.63 -11.02
N ALA A 29 -3.90 8.50 -11.75
CA ALA A 29 -5.27 8.90 -11.49
C ALA A 29 -6.06 8.86 -12.80
N PRO A 30 -7.40 8.73 -12.75
CA PRO A 30 -8.24 8.84 -13.93
C PRO A 30 -7.98 10.13 -14.71
N ALA A 31 -8.07 10.05 -16.03
CA ALA A 31 -7.88 11.22 -16.89
C ALA A 31 -8.83 12.37 -16.50
N GLY A 32 -8.30 13.59 -16.42
CA GLY A 32 -9.05 14.77 -15.97
C GLY A 32 -9.10 14.96 -14.44
N THR A 33 -8.47 14.07 -13.67
CA THR A 33 -8.27 14.28 -12.23
C THR A 33 -7.11 15.25 -12.00
N ASP A 34 -7.33 16.30 -11.21
CA ASP A 34 -6.24 17.13 -10.69
C ASP A 34 -5.54 16.38 -9.55
N PRO A 35 -4.24 16.04 -9.67
CA PRO A 35 -3.51 15.36 -8.61
C PRO A 35 -3.24 16.25 -7.39
N GLY A 36 -3.41 17.58 -7.49
CA GLY A 36 -3.20 18.51 -6.38
C GLY A 36 -1.79 18.40 -5.78
N THR A 37 -1.72 18.19 -4.47
CA THR A 37 -0.46 18.06 -3.70
C THR A 37 0.00 16.61 -3.54
N ALA A 38 -0.63 15.66 -4.22
CA ALA A 38 -0.33 14.24 -4.07
C ALA A 38 1.09 13.94 -4.58
N PRO A 39 1.99 13.42 -3.71
CA PRO A 39 3.38 13.17 -4.10
C PRO A 39 3.46 11.97 -5.06
N PRO A 40 4.42 11.94 -6.01
CA PRO A 40 4.60 10.78 -6.87
C PRO A 40 4.96 9.54 -6.04
N GLY A 41 4.70 8.38 -6.65
CA GLY A 41 5.21 7.12 -6.14
C GLY A 41 6.74 7.08 -6.14
N GLY A 42 7.30 6.26 -5.25
CA GLY A 42 8.74 6.14 -5.06
C GLY A 42 9.18 4.69 -4.86
N PRO A 43 10.43 4.47 -4.41
CA PRO A 43 10.98 3.14 -4.21
C PRO A 43 10.13 2.30 -3.27
N VAL A 44 9.97 1.01 -3.59
CA VAL A 44 9.36 0.04 -2.68
C VAL A 44 10.41 -0.37 -1.64
N VAL A 45 10.08 -0.21 -0.37
CA VAL A 45 10.96 -0.53 0.77
C VAL A 45 10.53 -1.81 1.50
N GLY A 46 9.35 -2.32 1.21
CA GLY A 46 8.83 -3.56 1.76
C GLY A 46 7.44 -3.89 1.24
N TRP A 47 6.87 -4.96 1.77
CA TRP A 47 5.51 -5.39 1.52
C TRP A 47 4.79 -5.60 2.85
N ALA A 48 3.63 -5.01 3.02
CA ALA A 48 2.75 -5.25 4.15
C ALA A 48 1.82 -6.41 3.80
N VAL A 49 1.73 -7.40 4.70
CA VAL A 49 0.65 -8.38 4.67
C VAL A 49 -0.51 -7.75 5.42
N VAL A 50 -1.62 -7.55 4.72
CA VAL A 50 -2.81 -6.88 5.25
C VAL A 50 -3.93 -7.91 5.32
N ASP A 51 -4.56 -8.02 6.48
CA ASP A 51 -5.76 -8.85 6.65
C ASP A 51 -6.90 -8.28 5.80
N ASP A 52 -7.40 -9.09 4.89
CA ASP A 52 -8.39 -8.70 3.90
C ASP A 52 -9.34 -9.87 3.63
N PRO A 53 -10.54 -9.88 4.26
CA PRO A 53 -11.48 -10.99 4.12
C PRO A 53 -12.03 -11.16 2.71
N ASP A 54 -11.92 -10.12 1.86
CA ASP A 54 -12.37 -10.15 0.47
C ASP A 54 -11.27 -10.64 -0.48
N ALA A 55 -10.02 -10.73 -0.01
CA ALA A 55 -8.90 -11.26 -0.78
C ALA A 55 -8.88 -12.80 -0.77
N VAL A 56 -8.39 -13.39 -1.87
CA VAL A 56 -8.14 -14.83 -1.93
C VAL A 56 -7.09 -15.21 -0.89
N GLY A 57 -7.47 -16.05 0.08
CA GLY A 57 -6.60 -16.45 1.19
C GLY A 57 -6.70 -15.55 2.43
N GLY A 58 -7.62 -14.58 2.45
CA GLY A 58 -7.88 -13.73 3.61
C GLY A 58 -6.82 -12.66 3.87
N ALA A 59 -5.86 -12.48 2.95
CA ALA A 59 -4.83 -11.45 3.08
C ALA A 59 -4.43 -10.90 1.72
N ARG A 60 -4.11 -9.61 1.68
CA ARG A 60 -3.48 -8.95 0.53
C ARG A 60 -2.04 -8.54 0.84
N LEU A 61 -1.23 -8.48 -0.20
CA LEU A 61 0.13 -7.94 -0.13
C LEU A 61 0.14 -6.54 -0.74
N ASP A 62 0.37 -5.55 0.11
CA ASP A 62 0.44 -4.15 -0.30
C ASP A 62 1.89 -3.66 -0.33
N PRO A 63 2.33 -2.95 -1.38
CA PRO A 63 3.66 -2.36 -1.39
C PRO A 63 3.76 -1.25 -0.34
N VAL A 64 4.84 -1.26 0.42
CA VAL A 64 5.25 -0.12 1.25
C VAL A 64 6.27 0.66 0.47
N PHE A 65 5.94 1.90 0.12
CA PHE A 65 6.77 2.74 -0.75
C PHE A 65 7.01 4.11 -0.14
N LEU A 66 8.09 4.77 -0.58
CA LEU A 66 8.40 6.12 -0.15
C LEU A 66 7.60 7.15 -0.96
N ALA A 67 6.83 7.98 -0.27
CA ALA A 67 6.13 9.12 -0.84
C ALA A 67 6.34 10.33 0.07
N ALA A 68 6.86 11.44 -0.49
CA ALA A 68 7.25 12.63 0.28
C ALA A 68 8.13 12.33 1.52
N GLY A 69 9.07 11.39 1.39
CA GLY A 69 9.98 11.00 2.48
C GLY A 69 9.37 10.12 3.57
N ARG A 70 8.12 9.66 3.40
CA ARG A 70 7.45 8.74 4.34
C ARG A 70 7.18 7.39 3.67
N ALA A 71 7.37 6.31 4.43
CA ALA A 71 6.93 4.99 4.04
C ALA A 71 5.41 4.88 4.24
N VAL A 72 4.67 4.53 3.19
CA VAL A 72 3.21 4.43 3.20
C VAL A 72 2.72 3.21 2.43
N THR A 73 1.55 2.69 2.81
CA THR A 73 0.77 1.72 2.02
C THR A 73 -0.15 2.42 1.02
N PRO A 74 -0.72 1.71 0.02
CA PRO A 74 -1.71 2.29 -0.90
C PRO A 74 -2.92 2.87 -0.18
N ASP A 75 -3.41 2.20 0.87
CA ASP A 75 -4.55 2.69 1.66
C ASP A 75 -4.23 3.97 2.39
N GLN A 76 -3.05 4.05 3.02
CA GLN A 76 -2.60 5.26 3.69
C GLN A 76 -2.43 6.42 2.70
N TYR A 77 -1.91 6.13 1.50
CA TYR A 77 -1.78 7.11 0.44
C TYR A 77 -3.16 7.62 -0.02
N ARG A 78 -4.11 6.71 -0.29
CA ARG A 78 -5.47 7.08 -0.71
C ARG A 78 -6.24 7.80 0.39
N ALA A 79 -6.08 7.41 1.65
CA ALA A 79 -6.68 8.10 2.78
C ALA A 79 -6.16 9.54 2.94
N ALA A 80 -4.89 9.78 2.59
CA ALA A 80 -4.27 11.09 2.68
C ALA A 80 -4.56 12.00 1.47
N TYR A 81 -4.57 11.44 0.25
CA TYR A 81 -4.57 12.23 -0.99
C TYR A 81 -5.82 12.04 -1.86
N GLY A 82 -6.53 10.91 -1.69
CA GLY A 82 -7.80 10.65 -2.35
C GLY A 82 -7.95 9.20 -2.85
N PRO A 83 -9.17 8.64 -2.83
CA PRO A 83 -9.43 7.26 -3.23
C PRO A 83 -9.23 7.00 -4.73
N GLN A 84 -9.18 8.05 -5.55
CA GLN A 84 -9.06 7.96 -7.00
C GLN A 84 -7.66 7.55 -7.49
N PHE A 85 -6.66 7.52 -6.61
CA PHE A 85 -5.31 7.15 -7.01
C PHE A 85 -5.13 5.63 -7.12
N ASP A 86 -4.63 5.19 -8.26
CA ASP A 86 -4.19 3.82 -8.49
C ASP A 86 -2.67 3.68 -8.23
N VAL A 87 -2.28 2.52 -7.71
CA VAL A 87 -0.91 2.23 -7.26
C VAL A 87 -0.43 0.96 -7.96
N GLN A 88 0.63 1.11 -8.77
CA GLN A 88 1.21 0.01 -9.54
C GLN A 88 2.68 -0.15 -9.21
N VAL A 89 3.14 -1.39 -9.04
CA VAL A 89 4.56 -1.69 -8.80
C VAL A 89 5.21 -2.08 -10.12
N GLY A 90 6.32 -1.42 -10.44
CA GLY A 90 7.16 -1.73 -11.60
C GLY A 90 8.64 -1.80 -11.23
N ARG A 91 9.49 -2.01 -12.24
CA ARG A 91 10.96 -1.93 -12.09
C ARG A 91 11.42 -0.48 -12.25
N ALA A 92 12.35 -0.06 -11.40
CA ALA A 92 13.19 1.09 -11.67
C ALA A 92 14.02 0.79 -12.93
N ARG A 93 13.98 1.70 -13.92
CA ARG A 93 14.75 1.57 -15.16
C ARG A 93 16.21 1.90 -14.95
#